data_AF-A0A926ABK4-F1
#
_entry.id   AF-A0A926ABK4-F1
#
_cell.length_a   1.000
_cell.length_b   1.000
_cell.length_c   1.000
_cell.angle_alpha   90.00
_cell.angle_beta   90.00
_cell.angle_gamma   90.00
#
_symmetry.space_group_name_H-M   'P 1'
#
loop_
_entity.id
_entity.type
_entity.pdbx_description
1 polymer ?
#
loop_
_entity_poly.entity_id
_entity_poly.type
_entity_poly.pdbx_seq_one_letter_code
_entity_poly.pdbx_strand_id
1 'polypeptide(L)'
;MSDSSIAFDQAASYYDDTRGFPPGIDREVGAFIANAGGLDANSQVLEIGIGTGRIALPLAAHVGGIVGVDLAIPMMQRLRHKRQAYAGRIDLIQGDILQLPLADASFDAGLMVHILHLVPDPQQAVRELARVLKP
;
A
#
# COMPACT_ATOMS: atom_id res chain seq x y z
N MET A 1 13.62 19.68 12.18
CA MET A 1 12.48 18.79 11.82
C MET A 1 13.10 17.46 11.47
N SER A 2 12.54 16.34 11.90
CA SER A 2 13.13 15.00 11.72
C SER A 2 13.40 14.71 10.24
N ASP A 3 14.62 14.27 9.90
CA ASP A 3 15.01 13.80 8.56
C ASP A 3 14.43 12.41 8.22
N SER A 4 13.60 11.84 9.11
CA SER A 4 12.99 10.52 8.97
C SER A 4 11.47 10.59 8.89
N SER A 5 10.90 9.67 8.11
CA SER A 5 9.47 9.40 7.97
C SER A 5 8.83 9.02 9.31
N ILE A 6 7.58 9.41 9.54
CA ILE A 6 6.87 9.19 10.82
C ILE A 6 6.12 7.85 10.80
N ALA A 7 6.37 6.98 11.79
CA ALA A 7 5.62 5.75 12.00
C ALA A 7 4.24 6.03 12.62
N PHE A 8 3.18 5.47 12.04
CA PHE A 8 1.78 5.68 12.46
C PHE A 8 1.29 4.67 13.52
N ASP A 9 2.19 4.26 14.43
CA ASP A 9 1.98 3.13 15.35
C ASP A 9 0.76 3.28 16.26
N GLN A 10 0.59 4.47 16.84
CA GLN A 10 -0.49 4.74 17.80
C GLN A 10 -1.88 4.68 17.18
N ALA A 11 -1.98 4.95 15.87
CA ALA A 11 -3.25 4.93 15.16
C ALA A 11 -3.78 3.52 14.94
N ALA A 12 -2.95 2.48 15.12
CA ALA A 12 -3.33 1.11 14.85
C ALA A 12 -4.61 0.67 15.54
N SER A 13 -4.84 1.10 16.77
CA SER A 13 -6.01 0.71 17.52
C SER A 13 -7.33 1.14 16.87
N TYR A 14 -7.39 2.32 16.24
CA TYR A 14 -8.63 2.98 15.78
C TYR A 14 -8.67 3.33 14.28
N TYR A 15 -7.60 3.06 13.52
CA TYR A 15 -7.52 3.49 12.12
C TYR A 15 -8.67 2.97 11.25
N ASP A 16 -8.98 1.68 11.37
CA ASP A 16 -10.04 1.04 10.58
C ASP A 16 -11.42 1.62 10.90
N ASP A 17 -11.68 1.98 12.16
CA ASP A 17 -12.97 2.55 12.60
C ASP A 17 -13.17 3.97 12.05
N THR A 18 -12.09 4.69 11.80
CA THR A 18 -12.14 6.10 11.35
C THR A 18 -11.95 6.26 9.84
N ARG A 19 -11.39 5.26 9.16
CA ARG A 19 -11.01 5.34 7.75
C ARG A 19 -11.62 4.23 6.89
N GLY A 20 -12.37 3.29 7.46
CA GLY A 20 -13.06 2.26 6.71
C GLY A 20 -14.02 2.83 5.66
N PHE A 21 -14.25 2.06 4.60
CA PHE A 21 -15.30 2.38 3.64
C PHE A 21 -16.69 2.11 4.24
N PRO A 22 -17.74 2.79 3.76
CA PRO A 22 -19.11 2.36 4.02
C PRO A 22 -19.30 0.88 3.66
N PRO A 23 -20.13 0.11 4.40
CA PRO A 23 -20.34 -1.30 4.12
C PRO A 23 -20.73 -1.58 2.67
N GLY A 24 -20.05 -2.53 2.02
CA GLY A 24 -20.34 -3.00 0.66
C GLY A 24 -19.65 -2.22 -0.47
N ILE A 25 -18.98 -1.09 -0.19
CA ILE A 25 -18.32 -0.26 -1.20
C ILE A 25 -16.88 -0.69 -1.47
N ASP A 26 -16.26 -1.44 -0.56
CA ASP A 26 -14.88 -1.91 -0.67
C ASP A 26 -14.62 -2.66 -1.98
N ARG A 27 -15.50 -3.58 -2.37
CA ARG A 27 -15.38 -4.33 -3.63
C ARG A 27 -15.43 -3.41 -4.85
N GLU A 28 -16.32 -2.42 -4.85
CA GLU A 28 -16.45 -1.46 -5.95
C GLU A 28 -15.21 -0.58 -6.07
N VAL A 29 -14.64 -0.17 -4.94
CA VAL A 29 -13.38 0.59 -4.91
C VAL A 29 -12.22 -0.24 -5.50
N GLY A 30 -12.10 -1.51 -5.11
CA GLY A 30 -11.08 -2.41 -5.66
C GLY A 30 -11.19 -2.56 -7.18
N ALA A 31 -12.41 -2.82 -7.67
CA ALA A 31 -12.69 -2.93 -9.10
C ALA A 31 -12.43 -1.62 -9.85
N PHE A 32 -12.83 -0.48 -9.28
CA PHE A 32 -12.60 0.84 -9.86
C PHE A 32 -11.10 1.13 -10.01
N ILE A 33 -10.30 0.87 -8.98
CA ILE A 33 -8.84 1.07 -9.01
C ILE A 33 -8.20 0.18 -10.07
N ALA A 34 -8.57 -1.11 -10.10
CA ALA A 34 -8.05 -2.04 -11.11
C ALA A 34 -8.37 -1.57 -12.53
N ASN A 35 -9.62 -1.18 -12.80
CA ASN A 35 -10.03 -0.69 -14.11
C ASN A 35 -9.34 0.62 -14.50
N ALA A 36 -9.23 1.57 -13.58
CA ALA A 36 -8.57 2.86 -13.82
C ALA A 36 -7.08 2.70 -14.13
N GLY A 37 -6.42 1.72 -13.52
CA GLY A 37 -5.02 1.39 -13.76
C GLY A 37 -4.79 0.40 -14.91
N GLY A 38 -5.84 -0.09 -15.58
CA GLY A 38 -5.71 -1.14 -16.59
C GLY A 38 -5.13 -2.46 -16.04
N LEU A 39 -5.36 -2.74 -14.75
CA LEU A 39 -4.78 -3.86 -14.03
C LEU A 39 -5.64 -5.12 -14.16
N ASP A 40 -4.94 -6.25 -14.16
CA ASP A 40 -5.53 -7.58 -14.27
C ASP A 40 -4.85 -8.58 -13.34
N ALA A 41 -5.27 -9.85 -13.42
CA ALA A 41 -4.74 -10.94 -12.62
C ALA A 41 -3.25 -11.26 -12.85
N ASN A 42 -2.58 -10.61 -13.81
CA ASN A 42 -1.14 -10.74 -14.03
C ASN A 42 -0.34 -9.55 -13.45
N SER A 43 -1.03 -8.45 -13.13
CA SER A 43 -0.40 -7.22 -12.68
C SER A 43 0.20 -7.35 -11.27
N GLN A 44 1.42 -6.86 -11.10
CA GLN A 44 2.12 -6.71 -9.82
C GLN A 44 2.04 -5.26 -9.35
N VAL A 45 1.44 -5.04 -8.19
CA VAL A 45 1.17 -3.70 -7.66
C VAL A 45 2.00 -3.42 -6.41
N LEU A 46 2.54 -2.21 -6.30
CA LEU A 46 3.15 -1.70 -5.08
C LEU A 46 2.18 -0.73 -4.37
N GLU A 47 1.93 -0.95 -3.07
CA GLU A 47 1.28 0.05 -2.22
C GLU A 47 2.26 0.59 -1.17
N ILE A 48 2.52 1.89 -1.23
CA ILE A 48 3.37 2.61 -0.27
C ILE A 48 2.48 3.18 0.84
N GLY A 49 2.85 2.89 2.09
CA GLY A 49 2.02 3.21 3.26
C GLY A 49 0.79 2.30 3.35
N ILE A 50 0.98 1.00 3.10
CA ILE A 50 -0.13 0.02 3.00
C ILE A 50 -0.98 -0.07 4.28
N GLY A 51 -0.41 0.27 5.44
CA GLY A 51 -1.11 0.33 6.71
C GLY A 51 -1.85 -0.96 7.05
N THR A 52 -3.14 -0.83 7.37
CA THR A 52 -4.06 -1.94 7.67
C THR A 52 -4.72 -2.55 6.42
N GLY A 53 -4.26 -2.16 5.23
CA GLY A 53 -4.69 -2.67 3.92
C GLY A 53 -6.06 -2.20 3.47
N ARG A 54 -6.43 -0.95 3.78
CA ARG A 54 -7.71 -0.36 3.34
C ARG A 54 -7.89 -0.43 1.83
N ILE A 55 -6.82 -0.24 1.06
CA ILE A 55 -6.84 -0.31 -0.41
C ILE A 55 -6.37 -1.68 -0.91
N ALA A 56 -5.28 -2.22 -0.35
CA ALA A 56 -4.77 -3.53 -0.73
C ALA A 56 -5.80 -4.67 -0.66
N LEU A 57 -6.59 -4.76 0.42
CA LEU A 57 -7.53 -5.87 0.61
C LEU A 57 -8.58 -5.97 -0.50
N PRO A 58 -9.34 -4.90 -0.84
CA PRO A 58 -10.28 -4.98 -1.94
C PRO A 58 -9.60 -5.13 -3.30
N LEU A 59 -8.43 -4.52 -3.51
CA LEU A 59 -7.70 -4.61 -4.78
C LEU A 59 -7.13 -6.01 -5.04
N ALA A 60 -6.73 -6.75 -4.00
CA ALA A 60 -6.09 -8.07 -4.11
C ALA A 60 -6.95 -9.12 -4.84
N ALA A 61 -8.27 -8.93 -4.91
CA ALA A 61 -9.16 -9.79 -5.68
C ALA A 61 -8.99 -9.64 -7.20
N HIS A 62 -8.46 -8.50 -7.65
CA HIS A 62 -8.42 -8.10 -9.06
C HIS A 62 -7.03 -8.19 -9.71
N VAL A 63 -5.98 -8.30 -8.90
CA VAL A 63 -4.58 -8.28 -9.37
C VAL A 63 -3.83 -9.56 -9.08
N GLY A 64 -2.68 -9.75 -9.76
CA GLY A 64 -1.82 -10.91 -9.57
C GLY A 64 -1.10 -10.92 -8.24
N GLY A 65 -0.65 -9.75 -7.77
CA GLY A 65 0.01 -9.60 -6.48
C GLY A 65 0.13 -8.16 -6.05
N ILE A 66 0.21 -7.95 -4.73
CA ILE A 66 0.43 -6.67 -4.09
C ILE A 66 1.62 -6.80 -3.14
N VAL A 67 2.63 -5.96 -3.32
CA VAL A 67 3.67 -5.75 -2.32
C VAL A 67 3.35 -4.45 -1.59
N GLY A 68 3.27 -4.52 -0.26
CA GLY A 68 3.05 -3.37 0.61
C GLY A 68 4.31 -2.98 1.36
N VAL A 69 4.64 -1.69 1.34
CA VAL A 69 5.73 -1.12 2.15
C VAL A 69 5.14 -0.20 3.22
N ASP A 70 5.55 -0.36 4.47
CA ASP A 70 5.19 0.53 5.58
C ASP A 70 6.28 0.56 6.66
N LEU A 71 6.37 1.67 7.41
CA LEU A 71 7.22 1.76 8.59
C LEU A 71 6.52 1.22 9.85
N ALA A 72 5.19 1.33 9.92
CA ALA A 72 4.41 1.03 11.09
C ALA A 72 4.11 -0.47 11.21
N ILE A 73 4.99 -1.20 11.92
CA ILE A 73 4.81 -2.64 12.20
C ILE A 73 3.41 -2.96 12.78
N PRO A 74 2.85 -2.19 13.74
CA PRO A 74 1.52 -2.48 14.29
C PRO A 74 0.41 -2.44 13.24
N MET A 75 0.48 -1.53 12.26
CA MET A 75 -0.45 -1.47 11.12
C MET A 75 -0.36 -2.75 10.29
N MET A 76 0.86 -3.12 9.89
CA MET A 76 1.12 -4.31 9.08
C MET A 76 0.70 -5.59 9.80
N GLN A 77 0.87 -5.68 11.12
CA GLN A 77 0.39 -6.81 11.90
C GLN A 77 -1.14 -6.95 11.81
N ARG A 78 -1.91 -5.87 11.87
CA ARG A 78 -3.36 -5.92 11.65
C ARG A 78 -3.71 -6.42 10.25
N LEU A 79 -3.01 -5.90 9.23
CA LEU A 79 -3.18 -6.38 7.86
C LEU A 79 -2.85 -7.87 7.72
N ARG A 80 -1.81 -8.38 8.37
CA ARG A 80 -1.47 -9.82 8.36
C ARG A 80 -2.62 -10.70 8.84
N HIS A 81 -3.38 -10.26 9.83
CA HIS A 81 -4.56 -10.98 10.31
C HIS A 81 -5.71 -10.89 9.30
N LYS A 82 -5.98 -9.70 8.74
CA LYS A 82 -7.08 -9.47 7.79
C LYS A 82 -6.86 -10.16 6.44
N ARG A 83 -5.61 -10.25 5.98
CA ARG A 83 -5.26 -10.81 4.66
C ARG A 83 -5.25 -12.34 4.62
N GLN A 84 -5.61 -13.05 5.69
CA GLN A 84 -5.58 -14.52 5.71
C GLN A 84 -6.40 -15.14 4.57
N ALA A 85 -7.53 -14.53 4.19
CA ALA A 85 -8.34 -14.94 3.04
C ALA A 85 -7.68 -14.67 1.67
N TYR A 86 -6.63 -13.84 1.64
CA TYR A 86 -5.84 -13.46 0.47
C TYR A 86 -4.38 -13.92 0.59
N ALA A 87 -4.13 -14.96 1.40
CA ALA A 87 -2.79 -15.47 1.63
C ALA A 87 -2.10 -15.81 0.30
N GLY A 88 -0.93 -15.23 0.07
CA GLY A 88 -0.16 -15.38 -1.17
C GLY A 88 -0.40 -14.31 -2.24
N ARG A 89 -1.35 -13.38 -2.06
CA ARG A 89 -1.56 -12.25 -2.97
C ARG A 89 -1.08 -10.90 -2.44
N ILE A 90 -0.90 -10.79 -1.13
CA ILE A 90 -0.36 -9.59 -0.50
C ILE A 90 0.92 -10.00 0.21
N ASP A 91 2.02 -9.28 0.00
CA ASP A 91 3.29 -9.38 0.70
C ASP A 91 3.61 -8.07 1.41
N LEU A 92 4.34 -8.14 2.53
CA LEU A 92 4.59 -6.98 3.39
C LEU A 92 6.07 -6.85 3.70
N ILE A 93 6.60 -5.67 3.41
CA ILE A 93 7.99 -5.29 3.64
C ILE A 93 7.98 -4.08 4.58
N GLN A 94 8.77 -4.17 5.65
CA GLN A 94 9.05 -2.99 6.45
C GLN A 94 10.13 -2.17 5.75
N GLY A 95 9.88 -0.89 5.49
CA GLY A 95 10.85 -0.04 4.80
C GLY A 95 10.47 1.43 4.80
N ASP A 96 11.46 2.30 4.60
CA ASP A 96 11.25 3.73 4.39
C ASP A 96 10.92 3.99 2.92
N ILE A 97 9.93 4.84 2.69
CA ILE A 97 9.43 5.16 1.36
C ILE A 97 10.36 6.12 0.61
N LEU A 98 11.28 6.77 1.33
CA LEU A 98 12.33 7.61 0.74
C LEU A 98 13.50 6.80 0.17
N GLN A 99 13.58 5.51 0.51
CA GLN A 99 14.57 4.56 0.02
C GLN A 99 13.98 3.15 0.02
N LEU A 100 13.23 2.82 -1.02
CA LEU A 100 12.52 1.55 -1.14
C LEU A 100 13.52 0.39 -1.30
N PRO A 101 13.43 -0.67 -0.48
CA PRO A 101 14.26 -1.87 -0.59
C PRO A 101 13.74 -2.80 -1.71
N LEU A 102 13.54 -2.23 -2.90
CA LEU A 102 12.91 -2.85 -4.06
C LEU A 102 13.75 -2.57 -5.31
N ALA A 103 13.80 -3.53 -6.22
CA ALA A 103 14.50 -3.38 -7.49
C ALA A 103 13.75 -2.41 -8.43
N ASP A 104 14.51 -1.79 -9.34
CA ASP A 104 13.97 -0.92 -10.39
C ASP A 104 13.01 -1.71 -11.29
N ALA A 105 12.07 -1.01 -11.94
CA ALA A 105 11.18 -1.56 -12.98
C ALA A 105 10.52 -2.92 -12.62
N SER A 106 10.09 -3.09 -11.38
CA SER A 106 9.58 -4.36 -10.84
C SER A 106 8.04 -4.44 -10.82
N PHE A 107 7.35 -3.30 -10.81
CA PHE A 107 5.90 -3.23 -10.63
C PHE A 107 5.19 -2.61 -11.83
N ASP A 108 3.99 -3.11 -12.12
CA ASP A 108 3.12 -2.61 -13.19
C ASP A 108 2.37 -1.35 -12.76
N ALA A 109 2.07 -1.20 -11.46
CA ALA A 109 1.45 -0.01 -10.91
C ALA A 109 1.83 0.27 -9.45
N GLY A 110 1.64 1.52 -9.05
CA GLY A 110 2.05 2.07 -7.77
C GLY A 110 0.94 2.90 -7.13
N LEU A 111 0.70 2.70 -5.84
CA LEU A 111 -0.31 3.40 -5.06
C LEU A 111 0.31 4.15 -3.88
N MET A 112 -0.10 5.40 -3.69
CA MET A 112 0.22 6.23 -2.52
C MET A 112 -1.06 6.87 -2.01
N VAL A 113 -1.66 6.31 -0.96
CA VAL A 113 -2.95 6.79 -0.47
C VAL A 113 -2.81 7.32 0.96
N HIS A 114 -3.04 8.62 1.14
CA HIS A 114 -2.91 9.32 2.43
C HIS A 114 -1.51 9.19 3.09
N ILE A 115 -0.44 9.17 2.30
CA ILE A 115 0.93 8.99 2.83
C ILE A 115 1.87 10.19 2.60
N LEU A 116 1.74 10.93 1.49
CA LEU A 116 2.72 11.97 1.10
C LEU A 116 2.84 13.14 2.09
N HIS A 117 1.82 13.42 2.89
CA HIS A 117 1.84 14.49 3.90
C HIS A 117 2.56 14.09 5.19
N LEU A 118 2.99 12.83 5.31
CA LEU A 118 3.66 12.27 6.49
C LEU A 118 5.18 12.13 6.30
N VAL A 119 5.70 12.51 5.13
CA VAL A 119 7.12 12.39 4.81
C VAL A 119 7.80 13.75 4.62
N PRO A 120 9.08 13.88 5.00
CA PRO A 120 9.80 15.15 4.91
C PRO A 120 10.10 15.56 3.45
N ASP A 121 10.31 14.59 2.55
CA ASP A 121 10.54 14.83 1.12
C ASP A 121 9.55 14.03 0.24
N PRO A 122 8.35 14.57 -0.03
CA PRO A 122 7.37 13.90 -0.89
C PRO A 122 7.86 13.76 -2.34
N GLN A 123 8.76 14.62 -2.82
CA GLN A 123 9.31 14.48 -4.17
C GLN A 123 10.22 13.27 -4.27
N GLN A 124 11.05 13.03 -3.24
CA GLN A 124 11.86 11.83 -3.16
C GLN A 124 11.01 10.57 -3.12
N ALA A 125 9.92 10.56 -2.33
CA ALA A 125 9.01 9.42 -2.30
C ALA A 125 8.39 9.11 -3.68
N VAL A 126 8.01 10.15 -4.44
CA VAL A 126 7.51 9.98 -5.82
C VAL A 126 8.61 9.49 -6.77
N ARG A 127 9.85 9.97 -6.62
CA ARG A 127 11.00 9.47 -7.40
C ARG A 127 11.27 7.99 -7.14
N GLU A 128 11.24 7.57 -5.88
CA GLU A 128 11.41 6.16 -5.51
C GLU A 128 10.28 5.29 -6.05
N LEU A 129 9.03 5.77 -6.00
CA LEU A 129 7.95 5.05 -6.64
C LEU A 129 8.17 4.93 -8.15
N ALA A 130 8.51 6.03 -8.83
CA ALA A 130 8.77 6.01 -10.27
C ALA A 130 9.91 5.05 -10.66
N ARG A 131 10.98 4.99 -9.85
CA ARG A 131 12.12 4.09 -10.08
C ARG A 131 11.71 2.61 -10.15
N VAL A 132 10.79 2.18 -9.28
CA VAL A 132 10.39 0.78 -9.16
C VAL A 132 9.25 0.39 -10.12
N LEU A 133 8.63 1.37 -10.80
CA LEU A 133 7.62 1.12 -11.83
C LEU A 133 8.28 0.78 -13.17
N LYS A 134 7.65 -0.13 -13.91
CA LYS A 134 8.01 -0.43 -15.29
C LYS A 134 7.70 0.80 -16.19
N PRO A 135 8.50 1.04 -17.25
CA PRO A 135 8.25 2.12 -18.21
C PRO A 135 6.93 2.02 -18.97
#